data_AF-B8X9B5-F1
#
_entry.id   AF-B8X9B5-F1
#
_cell.length_a   1.000
_cell.length_b   1.000
_cell.length_c   1.000
_cell.angle_alpha   90.00
_cell.angle_beta   90.00
_cell.angle_gamma   90.00
#
_symmetry.space_group_name_H-M   'P 1'
#
loop_
_entity.id
_entity.type
_entity.pdbx_description
1 polymer ?
#
loop_
_entity_poly.entity_id
_entity_poly.type
_entity_poly.pdbx_seq_one_letter_code
_entity_poly.pdbx_strand_id
1 'polypeptide(L)'
;TLPIIVLTQIHNAGILQSLIQLGVSGVLLKKAVISELSDAIRQILSGHSYIGSSVKTLLAEAGLDHQTSLVQLTPKESEVVRLLASGMSVTQVAEYLHRSVKT
;
A
#
# COMPACT_ATOMS: atom_id res chain seq x y z
N THR A 1 5.64 5.22 -12.19
CA THR A 1 6.61 5.65 -11.15
C THR A 1 7.69 4.59 -11.03
N LEU A 2 8.91 4.96 -10.64
CA LEU A 2 9.98 3.97 -10.44
C LEU A 2 9.73 3.22 -9.10
N PRO A 3 9.64 1.88 -9.08
CA PRO A 3 9.46 1.15 -7.84
C PRO A 3 10.70 1.26 -6.93
N ILE A 4 10.48 1.47 -5.64
CA ILE A 4 11.55 1.62 -4.65
C ILE A 4 11.41 0.53 -3.58
N ILE A 5 12.48 -0.25 -3.38
CA ILE A 5 12.60 -1.23 -2.30
C ILE A 5 13.61 -0.70 -1.28
N VAL A 6 13.21 -0.63 -0.01
CA VAL A 6 14.09 -0.25 1.09
C VAL A 6 14.63 -1.50 1.77
N LEU A 7 15.96 -1.62 1.79
CA LEU A 7 16.68 -2.67 2.52
C LEU A 7 17.33 -2.07 3.76
N THR A 8 16.90 -2.50 4.94
CA THR A 8 17.36 -1.88 6.21
C THR A 8 17.75 -2.90 7.27
N GLN A 9 18.61 -2.51 8.21
CA GLN A 9 18.89 -3.26 9.44
C GLN A 9 18.15 -2.65 10.64
N ILE A 10 17.23 -1.69 10.41
CA ILE A 10 16.43 -1.08 11.46
C ILE A 10 15.29 -2.03 11.83
N HIS A 11 15.17 -2.34 13.12
CA HIS A 11 14.09 -3.17 13.68
C HIS A 11 12.99 -2.37 14.40
N ASN A 12 13.12 -1.03 14.44
CA ASN A 12 12.11 -0.18 15.07
C ASN A 12 10.83 -0.17 14.22
N ALA A 13 9.74 -0.70 14.78
CA ALA A 13 8.47 -0.85 14.09
C ALA A 13 7.86 0.48 13.62
N GLY A 14 8.02 1.57 14.39
CA GLY A 14 7.54 2.90 14.00
C GLY A 14 8.25 3.44 12.75
N ILE A 15 9.57 3.29 12.66
CA ILE A 15 10.33 3.67 11.47
C ILE A 15 9.92 2.82 10.26
N LEU A 16 9.76 1.51 10.46
CA LEU A 16 9.31 0.60 9.40
C LEU A 16 7.91 0.96 8.89
N GLN A 17 7.00 1.30 9.80
CA GLN A 17 5.65 1.77 9.45
C GLN A 17 5.69 3.09 8.67
N SER A 18 6.50 4.07 9.10
CA SER A 18 6.65 5.34 8.38
C SER A 18 7.19 5.13 6.95
N LEU A 19 8.14 4.21 6.75
CA LEU A 19 8.63 3.87 5.40
C LEU A 19 7.50 3.33 4.52
N ILE A 20 6.63 2.48 5.07
CA ILE A 20 5.49 1.94 4.34
C ILE A 20 4.48 3.04 4.01
N GLN A 21 4.17 3.94 4.96
CA GLN A 21 3.27 5.07 4.76
C GLN A 21 3.78 6.08 3.73
N LEU A 22 5.09 6.18 3.53
CA LEU A 22 5.70 6.98 2.45
C LEU A 22 5.47 6.39 1.04
N GLY A 23 4.81 5.22 0.94
CA GLY A 23 4.42 4.62 -0.33
C GLY A 23 5.56 3.93 -1.07
N VAL A 24 6.60 3.49 -0.34
CA VAL A 24 7.66 2.65 -0.94
C VAL A 24 7.05 1.33 -1.43
N SER A 25 7.56 0.82 -2.54
CA SER A 25 7.05 -0.41 -3.16
C SER A 25 7.38 -1.65 -2.34
N GLY A 26 8.43 -1.60 -1.51
CA GLY A 26 8.62 -2.64 -0.51
C GLY A 26 9.64 -2.33 0.59
N VAL A 27 9.53 -3.05 1.70
CA VAL A 27 10.41 -2.95 2.86
C VAL A 27 10.85 -4.35 3.29
N LEU A 28 12.17 -4.55 3.33
CA LEU A 28 12.80 -5.81 3.73
C LEU A 28 13.91 -5.54 4.75
N LEU A 29 14.06 -6.46 5.71
CA LEU A 29 15.28 -6.47 6.52
C LEU A 29 16.43 -7.01 5.68
N LYS A 30 17.60 -6.36 5.75
CA LYS A 30 18.77 -6.70 4.94
C LYS A 30 19.29 -8.12 5.22
N LYS A 31 18.99 -8.72 6.38
CA LYS A 31 19.26 -10.14 6.68
C LYS A 31 18.37 -11.11 5.88
N ALA A 32 17.13 -10.72 5.55
CA ALA A 32 16.15 -11.55 4.86
C ALA A 32 16.21 -11.41 3.32
N VAL A 33 17.06 -10.52 2.81
CA VAL A 33 17.20 -10.20 1.38
C VAL A 33 17.50 -11.44 0.53
N ILE A 34 18.34 -12.34 1.02
CA ILE A 34 18.78 -13.53 0.25
C ILE A 34 17.59 -14.42 -0.11
N SER A 35 16.63 -14.58 0.81
CA SER A 35 15.46 -15.44 0.63
C SER A 35 14.27 -14.72 -0.02
N GLU A 36 14.09 -13.42 0.22
CA GLU A 36 12.84 -12.72 -0.12
C GLU A 36 12.97 -11.73 -1.29
N LEU A 37 14.18 -11.23 -1.61
CA LEU A 37 14.32 -10.13 -2.58
C LEU A 37 13.83 -10.49 -3.98
N SER A 38 14.11 -11.70 -4.45
CA SER A 38 13.69 -12.12 -5.80
C SER A 38 12.18 -12.19 -5.92
N ASP A 39 11.49 -12.65 -4.87
CA ASP A 39 10.03 -12.67 -4.81
C ASP A 39 9.45 -11.25 -4.70
N ALA A 40 10.05 -10.41 -3.85
CA ALA A 40 9.66 -9.01 -3.71
C ALA A 40 9.71 -8.25 -5.04
N ILE A 41 10.78 -8.41 -5.82
CA ILE A 41 10.91 -7.79 -7.13
C ILE A 41 9.79 -8.25 -8.06
N ARG A 42 9.51 -9.56 -8.11
CA ARG A 42 8.45 -10.12 -8.98
C ARG A 42 7.07 -9.56 -8.64
N GLN A 43 6.72 -9.51 -7.35
CA GLN A 43 5.43 -8.97 -6.91
C GLN A 43 5.31 -7.46 -7.17
N ILE A 44 6.41 -6.71 -6.98
CA ILE A 44 6.42 -5.28 -7.23
C ILE A 44 6.26 -4.94 -8.70
N LEU A 45 6.91 -5.71 -9.58
CA LEU A 45 6.74 -5.55 -11.02
C LEU A 45 5.33 -5.95 -11.51
N SER A 46 4.60 -6.77 -10.76
CA SER A 46 3.18 -7.08 -11.03
C SER A 46 2.20 -6.08 -10.41
N GLY A 47 2.70 -4.98 -9.84
CA GLY A 47 1.88 -3.88 -9.31
C GLY A 47 1.52 -4.00 -7.83
N HIS A 48 2.13 -4.93 -7.10
CA HIS A 48 1.87 -5.12 -5.67
C HIS A 48 2.95 -4.48 -4.79
N SER A 49 2.65 -4.19 -3.53
CA SER A 49 3.67 -3.82 -2.54
C SER A 49 4.19 -5.06 -1.82
N TYR A 50 5.48 -5.10 -1.46
CA TYR A 50 6.06 -6.21 -0.70
C TYR A 50 6.54 -5.81 0.69
N ILE A 51 6.04 -6.47 1.72
CA ILE A 51 6.51 -6.31 3.09
C ILE A 51 7.11 -7.64 3.54
N GLY A 52 8.40 -7.61 3.89
CA GLY A 52 9.13 -8.79 4.32
C GLY A 52 8.53 -9.45 5.55
N SER A 53 8.70 -10.77 5.64
CA SER A 53 8.12 -11.61 6.69
C SER A 53 8.52 -11.11 8.08
N SER A 54 9.82 -10.83 8.29
CA SER A 54 10.31 -10.28 9.56
C SER A 54 9.78 -8.88 9.86
N VAL A 55 9.54 -8.05 8.85
CA VAL A 55 8.97 -6.71 9.02
C VAL A 55 7.51 -6.83 9.47
N LYS A 56 6.73 -7.73 8.88
CA LYS A 56 5.35 -8.03 9.30
C LYS A 56 5.30 -8.47 10.77
N THR A 57 6.19 -9.36 11.18
CA THR A 57 6.30 -9.80 12.58
C THR A 57 6.56 -8.62 13.52
N LEU A 58 7.55 -7.78 13.21
CA LEU A 58 7.87 -6.60 14.03
C LEU A 58 6.71 -5.61 14.15
N LEU A 59 5.94 -5.42 13.07
CA LEU A 59 4.76 -4.56 13.08
C LEU A 59 3.64 -5.16 13.92
N ALA A 60 3.38 -6.46 13.80
CA ALA A 60 2.37 -7.15 14.57
C ALA A 60 2.69 -7.14 16.08
N GLU A 61 3.94 -7.42 16.45
CA GLU A 61 4.41 -7.34 17.84
C GLU A 61 4.26 -5.94 18.44
N ALA A 62 4.39 -4.90 17.60
CA ALA A 62 4.20 -3.51 17.99
C ALA A 62 2.72 -3.03 17.92
N GLY A 63 1.78 -3.86 17.47
CA GLY A 63 0.38 -3.47 17.25
C GLY A 63 0.18 -2.46 16.11
N LEU A 64 1.07 -2.44 15.13
CA LEU A 64 1.12 -1.49 14.01
C LEU A 64 0.74 -2.10 12.65
N ASP A 65 0.33 -3.36 12.63
CA ASP A 65 -0.07 -4.12 11.44
C ASP A 65 -1.38 -3.61 10.78
N HIS A 66 -2.25 -2.94 11.56
CA HIS A 66 -3.58 -2.51 11.12
C HIS A 66 -3.60 -1.28 10.19
N GLN A 67 -2.49 -0.58 9.98
CA GLN A 67 -2.46 0.62 9.13
C GLN A 67 -1.93 0.37 7.71
N THR A 68 -1.55 -0.87 7.41
CA THR A 68 -0.98 -1.26 6.11
C THR A 68 -2.02 -1.65 5.07
N SER A 69 -3.27 -1.79 5.48
CA SER A 69 -4.40 -1.88 4.57
C SER A 69 -4.66 -0.49 4.02
N LEU A 70 -3.86 -0.05 3.05
CA LEU A 70 -4.42 0.80 2.00
C LEU A 70 -5.64 0.03 1.53
N VAL A 71 -6.83 0.49 1.93
CA VAL A 71 -8.10 -0.10 1.50
C VAL A 71 -7.97 -0.24 -0.01
N GLN A 72 -7.88 -1.48 -0.50
CA GLN A 72 -7.78 -1.71 -1.93
C GLN A 72 -9.15 -1.35 -2.50
N LEU A 73 -9.26 -0.09 -2.90
CA LEU A 73 -10.41 0.39 -3.63
C LEU A 73 -10.49 -0.44 -4.91
N THR A 74 -11.65 -1.06 -5.12
CA THR A 74 -11.99 -1.65 -6.41
C THR A 74 -11.83 -0.58 -7.50
N PRO A 75 -11.66 -0.97 -8.78
CA PRO A 75 -11.56 0.00 -9.89
C PRO A 75 -12.67 1.05 -9.85
N LYS A 76 -13.87 0.64 -9.41
CA LYS A 76 -15.04 1.50 -9.23
C LYS A 76 -14.88 2.48 -8.08
N GLU A 77 -14.47 2.02 -6.90
CA GLU A 77 -14.25 2.90 -5.74
C GLU A 77 -13.10 3.88 -5.98
N SER A 78 -12.04 3.46 -6.67
CA SER A 78 -10.93 4.34 -7.07
C SER A 78 -11.39 5.43 -8.03
N GLU A 79 -12.28 5.10 -8.98
CA GLU A 79 -12.88 6.06 -9.90
C GLU A 79 -13.78 7.08 -9.20
N VAL A 80 -14.60 6.64 -8.24
CA VAL A 80 -15.42 7.53 -7.40
C VAL A 80 -14.53 8.49 -6.60
N VAL A 81 -13.52 7.97 -5.90
CA VAL A 81 -12.59 8.81 -5.11
C VAL A 81 -11.86 9.82 -5.99
N ARG A 82 -11.46 9.43 -7.21
CA ARG A 82 -10.80 10.32 -8.17
C ARG A 82 -11.71 11.50 -8.58
N LEU A 83 -12.98 11.23 -8.90
CA LEU A 83 -13.91 12.27 -9.35
C LEU A 83 -14.29 13.23 -8.21
N LEU A 84 -14.47 12.70 -6.99
CA LEU A 84 -14.68 13.53 -5.80
C LEU A 84 -13.47 14.43 -5.52
N ALA A 85 -12.25 13.89 -5.63
CA ALA A 85 -11.02 14.65 -5.44
C ALA A 85 -10.83 15.76 -6.51
N SER A 86 -11.42 15.61 -7.70
CA SER A 86 -11.48 16.68 -8.71
C SER A 86 -12.54 17.76 -8.47
N GLY A 87 -13.27 17.69 -7.35
CA GLY A 87 -14.25 18.70 -6.94
C GLY A 87 -15.68 18.43 -7.41
N MET A 88 -15.98 17.25 -7.96
CA MET A 88 -17.36 16.87 -8.30
C MET A 88 -18.14 16.52 -7.04
N SER A 89 -19.42 16.91 -6.99
CA SER A 89 -20.33 16.48 -5.94
C SER A 89 -20.72 15.01 -6.11
N VAL A 90 -21.18 14.37 -5.04
CA VAL A 90 -21.65 12.96 -5.09
C VAL A 90 -22.75 12.75 -6.14
N THR A 91 -23.64 13.73 -6.32
CA THR A 91 -24.68 13.71 -7.36
C THR A 91 -24.09 13.77 -8.77
N GLN A 92 -23.10 14.63 -9.00
CA GLN A 92 -22.43 14.74 -10.30
C GLN A 92 -21.63 13.47 -10.64
N VAL A 93 -20.99 12.85 -9.65
CA VAL A 93 -20.30 11.57 -9.82
C VAL A 93 -21.28 10.45 -10.16
N ALA A 94 -22.43 10.41 -9.48
CA ALA A 94 -23.48 9.43 -9.74
C ALA A 94 -24.05 9.57 -11.16
N GLU A 95 -24.31 10.81 -11.62
CA GLU A 95 -24.73 11.08 -13.00
C GLU A 95 -23.67 10.68 -14.03
N TYR A 96 -22.40 11.05 -13.78
CA TYR A 96 -21.27 10.73 -14.66
C TYR A 96 -21.03 9.23 -14.80
N LEU A 97 -21.26 8.46 -13.74
CA LEU A 97 -21.11 7.00 -13.73
C LEU A 97 -22.42 6.26 -14.05
N HIS A 98 -23.50 6.97 -14.39
CA HIS A 98 -24.84 6.44 -14.65
C HIS A 98 -25.39 5.56 -13.51
N ARG A 99 -25.31 6.05 -12.28
CA ARG A 99 -25.76 5.34 -11.07
C ARG A 99 -26.65 6.19 -10.17
N SER A 100 -27.33 5.50 -9.26
CA SER A 100 -28.03 6.13 -8.15
C SER A 100 -27.03 6.57 -7.08
N VAL A 101 -27.29 7.72 -6.45
CA VAL A 101 -26.50 8.28 -5.34
C VAL A 101 -26.37 7.32 -4.14
N LYS A 102 -27.26 6.31 -4.03
CA LYS A 102 -27.28 5.35 -2.92
C LYS A 102 -26.36 4.13 -3.11
N THR A 103 -25.70 3.97 -4.26
CA THR A 103 -24.95 2.75 -4.62
C THR A 103 -23.46 3.03 -4.76
#